data_AF-A0AAD1KRC8-F1
#
_entry.id   AF-A0AAD1KRC8-F1
#
_cell.length_a   1.000
_cell.length_b   1.000
_cell.length_c   1.000
_cell.angle_alpha   90.00
_cell.angle_beta   90.00
_cell.angle_gamma   90.00
#
_symmetry.space_group_name_H-M   'P 1'
#
loop_
_entity.id
_entity.type
_entity.pdbx_description
1 polymer ?
#
loop_
_entity_poly.entity_id
_entity_poly.type
_entity_poly.pdbx_seq_one_letter_code
_entity_poly.pdbx_strand_id
1 'polypeptide(L)' 'MTDRFYPPVHPGETLMQDFIEAFGITQHKLAVANGVSPRRFNEIVHG' A
#
# COMPACT_ATOMS: atom_id res chain seq x y z
N MET A 1 21.44 -24.71 4.40
CA MET A 1 20.15 -24.01 4.50
C MET A 1 19.91 -23.36 3.15
N THR A 2 18.82 -23.69 2.46
CA THR A 2 18.50 -23.04 1.17
C THR A 2 18.10 -21.60 1.46
N ASP A 3 18.94 -20.67 1.06
CA ASP A 3 18.69 -19.24 1.21
C ASP A 3 17.53 -18.86 0.29
N ARG A 4 16.32 -18.70 0.86
CA ARG A 4 15.13 -18.34 0.09
C ARG A 4 15.12 -16.84 -0.11
N PHE A 5 15.67 -16.42 -1.24
CA PHE A 5 15.53 -15.04 -1.71
C PHE A 5 14.11 -14.82 -2.22
N TYR A 6 13.33 -14.00 -1.50
CA TYR A 6 12.07 -13.48 -2.01
C TYR A 6 12.35 -12.17 -2.76
N PRO A 7 11.74 -11.97 -3.94
CA PRO A 7 11.83 -10.69 -4.62
C PRO A 7 11.26 -9.59 -3.71
N PRO A 8 11.84 -8.38 -3.71
CA PRO A 8 11.30 -7.26 -2.95
C PRO A 8 9.90 -6.91 -3.46
N VAL A 9 8.91 -6.98 -2.57
CA VAL A 9 7.55 -6.54 -2.85
C VAL A 9 7.45 -5.07 -2.48
N HIS A 10 6.93 -4.25 -3.40
CA HIS A 10 6.75 -2.84 -3.14
C HIS A 10 5.56 -2.62 -2.19
N PRO A 11 5.68 -1.83 -1.12
CA PRO A 11 4.58 -1.65 -0.16
C PRO A 11 3.34 -1.01 -0.79
N GLY A 12 3.52 -0.19 -1.83
CA GLY A 12 2.43 0.32 -2.66
C GLY A 12 1.61 -0.76 -3.35
N GLU A 13 2.23 -1.87 -3.75
CA GLU A 13 1.56 -2.98 -4.44
C GLU A 13 0.64 -3.74 -3.49
N THR A 14 1.14 -4.06 -2.29
CA THR A 14 0.34 -4.63 -1.19
C THR A 14 -0.80 -3.68 -0.79
N LEU A 15 -0.54 -2.38 -0.70
CA LEU A 15 -1.57 -1.40 -0.37
C LEU A 15 -2.74 -1.43 -1.38
N MET A 16 -2.42 -1.48 -2.67
CA MET A 16 -3.41 -1.47 -3.74
C MET A 16 -4.24 -2.74 -3.73
N GLN A 17 -3.60 -3.91 -3.69
CA GLN A 17 -4.30 -5.20 -3.78
C GLN A 17 -5.08 -5.52 -2.50
N ASP A 18 -4.44 -5.44 -1.34
CA ASP A 18 -5.00 -5.96 -0.08
C ASP A 18 -5.97 -4.99 0.59
N PHE A 19 -5.98 -3.71 0.18
CA PHE A 19 -6.82 -2.69 0.80
C PHE A 19 -7.69 -1.96 -0.22
N ILE A 20 -7.11 -1.31 -1.23
CA ILE A 20 -7.87 -0.45 -2.15
C ILE A 20 -8.83 -1.29 -3.00
N GLU A 21 -8.31 -2.32 -3.67
CA GLU A 21 -9.08 -3.22 -4.52
C GLU A 21 -9.98 -4.14 -3.67
N ALA A 22 -9.43 -4.75 -2.61
CA ALA A 22 -10.18 -5.64 -1.71
C ALA A 22 -11.42 -4.98 -1.08
N PHE A 23 -11.32 -3.71 -0.67
CA PHE A 23 -12.44 -2.98 -0.06
C PHE A 23 -13.21 -2.08 -1.04
N GLY A 24 -12.77 -1.96 -2.31
CA GLY A 24 -13.39 -1.07 -3.30
C GLY A 24 -13.38 0.40 -2.87
N ILE A 25 -12.33 0.83 -2.16
CA ILE A 25 -12.19 2.20 -1.65
C ILE A 25 -11.08 2.94 -2.39
N THR A 26 -11.02 4.25 -2.24
CA THR A 26 -9.91 5.06 -2.77
C THR A 26 -8.80 5.21 -1.72
N GLN A 27 -7.56 5.45 -2.18
CA GLN A 27 -6.43 5.78 -1.30
C GLN A 27 -6.74 7.00 -0.41
N HIS A 28 -7.44 8.00 -0.96
CA HIS A 28 -7.88 9.16 -0.20
C HIS A 28 -8.82 8.77 0.96
N LYS A 29 -9.79 7.89 0.70
CA LYS A 29 -10.72 7.42 1.73
C LYS A 29 -9.98 6.65 2.83
N LEU A 30 -9.03 5.80 2.44
CA LEU A 30 -8.16 5.09 3.39
C LEU A 30 -7.30 6.08 4.22
N ALA A 31 -6.73 7.10 3.58
CA ALA A 31 -5.92 8.12 4.23
C ALA A 31 -6.68 8.89 5.31
N VAL A 32 -7.87 9.37 4.97
CA VAL A 32 -8.76 10.09 5.89
C VAL A 32 -9.18 9.19 7.05
N ALA A 33 -9.54 7.92 6.76
CA ALA A 33 -9.93 6.95 7.79
C ALA A 33 -8.80 6.63 8.79
N ASN A 34 -7.54 6.69 8.33
CA ASN A 34 -6.36 6.50 9.17
C ASN A 34 -5.83 7.82 9.79
N GLY A 35 -6.51 8.95 9.57
CA GLY A 35 -6.09 10.25 10.11
C GLY A 35 -4.77 10.77 9.57
N VAL A 36 -4.35 10.32 8.38
CA VAL A 36 -3.11 10.78 7.73
C VAL A 36 -3.40 11.55 6.45
N SER A 37 -2.45 12.40 6.03
CA SER A 37 -2.61 13.11 4.77
C SER A 37 -2.56 12.14 3.57
N PRO A 38 -3.38 12.35 2.52
CA PRO A 38 -3.34 11.52 1.30
C PRO A 38 -1.97 11.45 0.65
N ARG A 39 -1.16 12.50 0.81
CA ARG A 39 0.22 12.57 0.32
C ARG A 39 1.10 11.45 0.89
N ARG A 40 0.91 11.05 2.16
CA ARG A 40 1.70 9.97 2.78
C ARG A 40 1.48 8.63 2.08
N PHE A 41 0.25 8.37 1.64
CA PHE A 41 -0.02 7.16 0.85
C PHE A 41 0.55 7.25 -0.57
N ASN A 42 0.51 8.42 -1.20
CA ASN A 42 1.16 8.60 -2.52
C ASN A 42 2.67 8.32 -2.45
N GLU A 43 3.33 8.73 -1.37
CA GLU A 43 4.75 8.45 -1.13
C GLU A 43 5.02 6.96 -0.92
N ILE A 44 4.13 6.22 -0.25
CA ILE A 44 4.23 4.74 -0.12
C ILE A 44 4.03 4.03 -1.46
N VAL A 45 3.22 4.61 -2.35
CA VAL A 45 2.88 4.00 -3.64
C VAL A 45 3.93 4.25 -4.72
N HIS A 46 4.62 5.40 -4.68
CA HIS A 46 5.55 5.83 -5.74
C HIS A 46 6.99 6.05 -5.27
N GLY A 47 7.28 5.86 -3.99
CA GLY A 47 8.57 6.14 -3.36
C GLY A 47 9.37 4.89 -3.00
#